data_AF-A0A0B6YCW4-F1
#
_entry.id   AF-A0A0B6YCW4-F1
#
_cell.length_a   1.000
_cell.length_b   1.000
_cell.length_c   1.000
_cell.angle_alpha   90.00
_cell.angle_beta   90.00
_cell.angle_gamma   90.00
#
_symmetry.space_group_name_H-M   'P 1'
#
loop_
_entity.id
_entity.type
_entity.pdbx_description
1 polymer ?
#
loop_
_entity_poly.entity_id
_entity_poly.type
_entity_poly.pdbx_seq_one_letter_code
_entity_poly.pdbx_strand_id
1 'polypeptide(L)'
;QAETVVALYAYAAQNDDELTFQKDAVITVLSRDNPDWWTGQLDGLIGAFPSNYVTPSPQSQSWMNDTQGTLSSAERKRQQAIQELINTEESYNADMQIALEVFKKPLINGNVIPKDTVNHMFINWEELIVCNKKLLQALRVR
;
A
#
# COMPACT_ATOMS: atom_id res chain seq x y z
N GLN A 1 -8.55 5.06 23.06
CA GLN A 1 -9.29 5.63 21.91
C GLN A 1 -9.31 4.54 20.85
N ALA A 2 -10.44 4.29 20.19
CA ALA A 2 -10.52 3.24 19.19
C ALA A 2 -9.72 3.66 17.94
N GLU A 3 -8.90 2.76 17.40
CA GLU A 3 -8.17 3.00 16.16
C GLU A 3 -9.15 3.04 14.99
N THR A 4 -9.02 4.02 14.10
CA THR A 4 -9.89 4.16 12.93
C THR A 4 -9.09 4.26 11.66
N VAL A 5 -9.65 3.71 10.60
CA VAL A 5 -9.08 3.73 9.25
C VAL A 5 -10.14 4.26 8.28
N VAL A 6 -9.69 4.82 7.15
CA VAL A 6 -10.53 5.36 6.09
C VAL A 6 -10.39 4.49 4.86
N ALA A 7 -11.51 4.08 4.26
CA ALA A 7 -11.51 3.29 3.04
C ALA A 7 -11.01 4.10 1.83
N LEU A 8 -9.97 3.61 1.15
CA LEU A 8 -9.45 4.17 -0.10
C LEU A 8 -10.31 3.79 -1.31
N TYR A 9 -10.97 2.63 -1.23
CA TYR A 9 -11.83 2.05 -2.26
C TYR A 9 -13.09 1.47 -1.63
N ALA A 10 -14.16 1.34 -2.42
CA ALA A 10 -15.32 0.58 -1.99
C ALA A 10 -15.01 -0.93 -2.01
N TYR A 11 -15.60 -1.67 -1.09
CA TYR A 11 -15.46 -3.12 -1.00
C TYR A 11 -16.83 -3.75 -0.75
N ALA A 12 -17.17 -4.76 -1.56
CA ALA A 12 -18.36 -5.58 -1.38
C ALA A 12 -17.93 -6.92 -0.79
N ALA A 13 -18.51 -7.29 0.35
CA ALA A 13 -18.25 -8.56 1.03
C ALA A 13 -18.52 -9.73 0.08
N GLN A 14 -17.58 -10.69 0.06
CA GLN A 14 -17.69 -11.91 -0.70
C GLN A 14 -18.18 -13.09 0.15
N ASN A 15 -18.00 -13.00 1.46
CA ASN A 15 -18.44 -13.97 2.45
C ASN A 15 -19.22 -13.29 3.59
N ASP A 16 -20.03 -14.07 4.32
CA ASP A 16 -20.92 -13.56 5.37
C ASP A 16 -20.17 -12.98 6.59
N ASP A 17 -18.89 -13.33 6.76
CA ASP A 17 -18.01 -12.83 7.81
C ASP A 17 -17.21 -11.57 7.42
N GLU A 18 -17.43 -11.05 6.20
CA GLU A 18 -16.74 -9.87 5.68
C GLU A 18 -17.58 -8.59 5.79
N LEU A 19 -16.89 -7.45 5.91
CA LEU A 19 -17.49 -6.13 6.04
C LEU A 19 -17.63 -5.46 4.68
N THR A 20 -18.85 -5.04 4.31
CA THR A 20 -19.09 -4.19 3.12
C THR A 20 -18.97 -2.72 3.47
N PHE A 21 -18.29 -1.93 2.64
CA PHE A 21 -18.14 -0.48 2.86
C PHE A 21 -17.92 0.30 1.56
N GLN A 22 -18.19 1.60 1.60
CA GLN A 22 -17.95 2.52 0.50
C GLN A 22 -16.60 3.23 0.64
N LYS A 23 -16.10 3.79 -0.46
CA LYS A 23 -14.95 4.70 -0.42
C LYS A 23 -15.22 5.82 0.59
N ASP A 24 -14.17 6.24 1.31
CA ASP A 24 -14.16 7.26 2.34
C ASP A 24 -14.92 6.88 3.64
N ALA A 25 -15.40 5.63 3.77
CA ALA A 25 -15.99 5.13 5.01
C ALA A 25 -14.95 5.05 6.13
N VAL A 26 -15.37 5.40 7.36
CA VAL A 26 -14.51 5.33 8.56
C VAL A 26 -14.81 4.05 9.32
N ILE A 27 -13.86 3.14 9.35
CA ILE A 27 -14.00 1.82 9.97
C ILE A 27 -13.22 1.82 11.28
N THR A 28 -13.84 1.30 12.34
CA THR A 28 -13.14 1.08 13.62
C THR A 28 -12.39 -0.23 13.58
N VAL A 29 -11.07 -0.23 13.81
CA VAL A 29 -10.26 -1.45 13.80
C VAL A 29 -10.38 -2.16 15.15
N LEU A 30 -10.76 -3.43 15.12
CA LEU A 30 -10.90 -4.29 16.30
C LEU A 30 -9.74 -5.28 16.47
N SER A 31 -9.21 -5.83 15.38
CA SER A 31 -8.03 -6.72 15.40
C SER A 31 -7.23 -6.65 14.09
N ARG A 32 -5.90 -6.88 14.20
CA ARG A 32 -4.92 -7.00 13.09
C ARG A 32 -4.16 -8.33 13.14
N ASP A 33 -4.75 -9.36 13.73
CA ASP A 33 -4.09 -10.67 13.90
C ASP A 33 -3.68 -11.31 12.56
N ASN A 34 -4.41 -10.99 11.49
CA ASN A 34 -4.05 -11.33 10.12
C ASN A 34 -3.55 -10.06 9.39
N PRO A 35 -2.37 -10.07 8.75
CA PRO A 35 -1.81 -8.90 8.09
C PRO A 35 -2.61 -8.43 6.86
N ASP A 36 -3.26 -9.37 6.16
CA ASP A 36 -4.00 -9.11 4.92
C ASP A 36 -5.48 -8.79 5.18
N TRP A 37 -6.04 -9.33 6.27
CA TRP A 37 -7.45 -9.20 6.64
C TRP A 37 -7.61 -8.72 8.08
N TRP A 38 -8.06 -7.48 8.25
CA TRP A 38 -8.32 -6.92 9.57
C TRP A 38 -9.78 -7.11 9.95
N THR A 39 -10.05 -7.23 11.24
CA THR A 39 -11.43 -7.24 11.75
C THR A 39 -11.81 -5.83 12.16
N GLY A 40 -12.93 -5.33 11.65
CA GLY A 40 -13.40 -3.98 11.95
C GLY A 40 -14.90 -3.89 12.16
N GLN A 41 -15.31 -2.70 12.58
CA GLN A 41 -16.71 -2.35 12.80
C GLN A 41 -17.09 -1.10 12.00
N LEU A 42 -18.21 -1.18 11.29
CA LEU A 42 -18.86 -0.07 10.60
C LEU A 42 -20.38 -0.16 10.80
N ASP A 43 -21.01 0.93 11.22
CA ASP A 43 -22.47 1.01 11.46
C ASP A 43 -23.03 -0.13 12.34
N GLY A 44 -22.24 -0.57 13.31
CA GLY A 44 -22.58 -1.65 14.23
C GLY A 44 -22.30 -3.06 13.70
N LEU A 45 -22.04 -3.23 12.40
CA LEU A 45 -21.65 -4.49 11.78
C LEU A 45 -20.17 -4.78 12.00
N ILE A 46 -19.84 -6.01 12.36
CA ILE A 46 -18.46 -6.48 12.56
C ILE A 46 -18.14 -7.50 11.48
N GLY A 47 -16.99 -7.35 10.82
CA GLY A 47 -16.53 -8.29 9.82
C GLY A 47 -15.07 -8.08 9.45
N ALA A 48 -14.52 -9.04 8.70
CA ALA A 48 -13.20 -8.96 8.12
C ALA A 48 -13.18 -8.03 6.90
N PHE A 49 -12.10 -7.30 6.70
CA PHE A 49 -11.89 -6.48 5.51
C PHE A 49 -10.42 -6.46 5.08
N PRO A 50 -10.14 -6.28 3.78
CA PRO A 50 -8.78 -6.27 3.27
C PRO A 50 -8.01 -5.03 3.75
N SER A 51 -6.85 -5.24 4.39
CA SER A 51 -6.05 -4.17 4.99
C SER A 51 -5.50 -3.17 3.97
N ASN A 52 -5.27 -3.61 2.73
CA ASN A 52 -4.81 -2.76 1.62
C ASN A 52 -5.91 -1.88 1.00
N TYR A 53 -7.16 -1.97 1.47
CA TYR A 53 -8.26 -1.10 1.02
C TYR A 53 -8.44 0.14 1.91
N VAL A 54 -7.62 0.29 2.95
CA VAL A 54 -7.79 1.34 3.94
C VAL A 54 -6.48 2.09 4.23
N THR A 55 -6.60 3.29 4.78
CA THR A 55 -5.47 4.10 5.27
C THR A 55 -5.75 4.60 6.69
N PRO A 56 -4.74 4.84 7.55
CA PRO A 56 -4.96 5.37 8.89
C PRO A 56 -5.76 6.69 8.89
N SER A 57 -6.73 6.83 9.81
CA SER A 57 -7.47 8.09 9.95
C SER A 57 -6.54 9.22 10.44
N PRO A 58 -6.71 10.46 9.94
CA PRO A 58 -5.97 11.62 10.42
C PRO A 58 -6.13 11.88 11.93
N GLN A 59 -7.22 11.41 12.53
CA GLN A 59 -7.47 11.56 13.97
C GLN A 59 -6.67 10.56 14.82
N SER A 60 -6.41 9.35 14.31
CA SER A 60 -5.55 8.35 14.96
C SER A 60 -4.06 8.69 14.92
N GLN A 61 -3.63 9.67 14.12
CA GLN A 61 -2.24 10.13 14.06
C GLN A 61 -1.88 11.12 15.19
N SER A 62 -2.85 11.49 16.03
CA SER A 62 -2.65 12.47 17.11
C SER A 62 -1.71 12.00 18.22
N TRP A 63 -1.44 10.69 18.36
CA TRP A 63 -0.69 10.14 19.49
C TRP A 63 0.81 9.93 19.24
N MET A 64 1.30 10.18 18.02
CA MET A 64 2.73 10.04 17.67
C MET A 64 3.52 11.36 17.74
N ASN A 65 2.94 12.41 18.31
CA ASN A 65 3.46 13.78 18.15
C ASN A 65 4.33 14.33 19.30
N ASP A 66 4.67 13.53 20.33
CA ASP A 66 5.26 14.10 21.56
C ASP A 66 6.80 14.06 21.66
N THR A 67 7.54 13.84 20.56
CA THR A 67 8.99 14.04 20.64
C THR A 67 9.64 14.34 19.29
N GLN A 68 9.38 15.54 18.73
CA GLN A 68 10.36 16.31 17.94
C GLN A 68 9.76 17.63 17.39
N GLY A 69 10.34 18.76 17.82
CA GLY A 69 10.55 19.94 16.99
C GLY A 69 9.35 20.83 16.61
N THR A 70 9.63 22.13 16.58
CA THR A 70 8.82 23.32 16.28
C THR A 70 8.24 23.39 14.84
N LEU A 71 7.78 22.27 14.28
CA LEU A 71 7.16 22.22 12.96
C LEU A 71 5.66 22.49 13.05
N SER A 72 5.14 23.34 12.16
CA SER A 72 3.70 23.56 12.04
C SER A 72 2.97 22.25 11.74
N SER A 73 1.70 22.14 12.13
CA SER A 73 0.87 20.96 11.81
C SER A 73 0.81 20.68 10.31
N ALA A 74 0.85 21.72 9.48
CA ALA A 74 0.93 21.62 8.02
C ALA A 74 2.25 21.02 7.56
N GLU A 75 3.39 21.44 8.13
CA GLU A 75 4.69 20.91 7.78
C GLU A 75 4.85 19.45 8.22
N ARG A 76 4.30 19.07 9.39
CA ARG A 76 4.27 17.67 9.82
C ARG A 76 3.51 16.78 8.83
N LYS A 77 2.32 17.20 8.40
CA LYS A 77 1.53 16.47 7.39
C LYS A 77 2.28 16.35 6.07
N ARG A 78 2.95 17.42 5.63
CA ARG A 78 3.77 17.40 4.43
C ARG A 78 4.93 16.40 4.55
N GLN A 79 5.68 16.44 5.65
CA GLN A 79 6.78 15.51 5.89
C GLN A 79 6.30 14.05 5.94
N GLN A 80 5.15 13.80 6.57
CA GLN A 80 4.54 12.47 6.61
C GLN A 80 4.16 11.97 5.21
N ALA A 81 3.51 12.80 4.39
CA ALA A 81 3.14 12.42 3.03
C ALA A 81 4.36 12.18 2.13
N ILE A 82 5.43 12.96 2.30
CA ILE A 82 6.70 12.74 1.60
C ILE A 82 7.31 11.39 2.00
N GLN A 83 7.35 11.10 3.31
CA GLN A 83 7.91 9.85 3.80
C GLN A 83 7.10 8.64 3.35
N GLU A 84 5.77 8.74 3.38
CA GLU A 84 4.88 7.69 2.88
C GLU A 84 5.16 7.43 1.40
N LEU A 85 5.19 8.48 0.57
CA LEU A 85 5.48 8.36 -0.87
C LEU A 85 6.82 7.66 -1.12
N ILE A 86 7.89 8.08 -0.44
CA ILE A 86 9.22 7.48 -0.60
C ILE A 86 9.20 6.00 -0.20
N ASN A 87 8.61 5.68 0.95
CA ASN A 87 8.57 4.30 1.45
C ASN A 87 7.76 3.39 0.52
N THR A 88 6.58 3.84 0.08
CA THR A 88 5.75 3.05 -0.83
C THR A 88 6.43 2.87 -2.18
N GLU A 89 7.14 3.88 -2.67
CA GLU A 89 7.88 3.81 -3.93
C GLU A 89 9.08 2.85 -3.82
N GLU A 90 9.76 2.83 -2.68
CA GLU A 90 10.83 1.86 -2.39
C GLU A 90 10.33 0.42 -2.41
N SER A 91 9.25 0.15 -1.68
CA SER A 91 8.61 -1.17 -1.65
C SER A 91 8.15 -1.59 -3.04
N TYR A 92 7.47 -0.69 -3.77
CA TYR A 92 7.03 -0.94 -5.13
C TYR A 92 8.19 -1.31 -6.06
N ASN A 93 9.29 -0.54 -6.06
CA ASN A 93 10.47 -0.83 -6.87
C ASN A 93 11.14 -2.16 -6.50
N ALA A 94 11.16 -2.51 -5.21
CA ALA A 94 11.68 -3.79 -4.75
C ALA A 94 10.83 -4.95 -5.30
N ASP A 95 9.51 -4.85 -5.21
CA ASP A 95 8.57 -5.86 -5.73
C ASP A 95 8.70 -6.01 -7.25
N MET A 96 8.82 -4.90 -7.98
CA MET A 96 9.07 -4.94 -9.43
C MET A 96 10.37 -5.67 -9.78
N GLN A 97 11.43 -5.46 -8.99
CA GLN A 97 12.71 -6.13 -9.18
C GLN A 97 12.59 -7.63 -8.87
N ILE A 98 11.88 -8.01 -7.80
CA ILE A 98 11.62 -9.42 -7.47
C ILE A 98 10.88 -10.10 -8.62
N ALA A 99 9.85 -9.46 -9.19
CA ALA A 99 9.13 -10.00 -10.34
C ALA A 99 10.04 -10.26 -11.54
N LEU A 100 10.99 -9.35 -11.80
CA LEU A 100 11.98 -9.49 -12.86
C LEU A 100 12.93 -10.67 -12.62
N GLU A 101 13.49 -10.76 -11.41
CA GLU A 101 14.51 -11.75 -11.04
C GLU A 101 13.94 -13.17 -10.91
N VAL A 102 12.75 -13.29 -10.31
CA VAL A 102 12.16 -14.58 -9.93
C VAL A 102 11.23 -15.13 -11.00
N PHE A 103 10.62 -14.29 -11.84
CA PHE A 103 9.72 -14.74 -12.90
C PHE A 103 10.29 -14.50 -14.30
N LYS A 104 10.53 -13.25 -14.69
CA LYS A 104 10.92 -12.94 -16.09
C LYS A 104 12.21 -13.66 -16.50
N LYS A 105 13.29 -13.53 -15.70
CA LYS A 105 14.58 -14.15 -16.03
C LYS A 105 14.52 -15.69 -16.10
N PRO A 106 13.95 -16.40 -15.12
CA PRO A 106 13.76 -17.85 -15.22
C PRO A 106 12.90 -18.28 -16.39
N LEU A 107 11.84 -17.54 -16.74
CA LEU A 107 11.00 -17.87 -17.90
C LEU A 107 11.77 -17.77 -19.23
N ILE A 108 12.61 -16.74 -19.39
CA ILE A 108 13.47 -16.58 -20.58
C ILE A 108 14.53 -17.68 -20.63
N ASN A 109 15.19 -17.96 -19.50
CA ASN A 109 16.32 -18.90 -19.44
C ASN A 109 15.87 -20.37 -19.51
N GLY A 110 14.75 -20.70 -18.88
CA GLY A 110 14.19 -22.04 -18.83
C GLY A 110 13.51 -22.46 -20.14
N ASN A 111 13.29 -21.50 -21.06
CA ASN A 111 12.66 -21.72 -22.37
C ASN A 111 11.33 -22.50 -22.28
N VAL A 112 10.63 -22.34 -21.15
CA VAL A 112 9.36 -23.04 -20.84
C VAL A 112 8.22 -22.52 -21.71
N ILE A 113 8.29 -21.24 -22.08
CA ILE A 113 7.36 -20.56 -22.99
C ILE A 113 8.14 -19.73 -24.03
N PRO A 114 7.55 -19.47 -25.21
CA PRO A 114 8.20 -18.67 -26.24
C PRO A 114 8.62 -17.30 -25.74
N LYS A 115 9.80 -16.83 -26.16
CA LYS A 115 10.34 -15.52 -25.75
C LYS A 115 9.40 -14.37 -26.09
N ASP A 116 8.71 -14.44 -27.23
CA ASP A 116 7.73 -13.41 -27.63
C ASP A 116 6.56 -13.33 -26.64
N THR A 117 6.11 -14.46 -26.09
CA THR A 117 5.09 -14.49 -25.05
C THR A 117 5.59 -13.83 -23.77
N VAL A 118 6.81 -14.12 -23.34
CA VAL A 118 7.42 -13.47 -22.17
C VAL A 118 7.56 -11.96 -22.40
N ASN A 119 8.02 -11.56 -23.59
CA ASN A 119 8.13 -10.14 -23.95
C ASN A 119 6.76 -9.45 -23.94
N HIS A 120 5.69 -10.14 -24.34
CA HIS A 120 4.33 -9.59 -24.27
C HIS A 120 3.79 -9.52 -22.84
N MET A 121 4.12 -10.48 -21.97
CA MET A 121 3.71 -10.47 -20.55
C MET A 121 4.40 -9.35 -19.75
N PHE A 122 5.68 -9.08 -20.04
CA PHE A 122 6.49 -8.12 -19.28
C PHE A 122 6.78 -6.81 -20.04
N ILE A 123 6.23 -6.61 -21.25
CA ILE A 123 6.29 -5.38 -22.09
C ILE A 123 7.53 -4.51 -21.82
N ASN A 124 7.34 -3.36 -21.17
CA ASN A 124 8.36 -2.35 -20.88
C ASN A 124 8.75 -2.34 -19.39
N TRP A 125 8.65 -3.49 -18.71
CA TRP A 125 8.89 -3.61 -17.27
C TRP A 125 10.25 -3.08 -16.82
N GLU A 126 11.30 -3.32 -17.61
CA GLU A 126 12.65 -2.83 -17.31
C GLU A 126 12.74 -1.30 -17.41
N GLU A 127 12.08 -0.69 -18.39
CA GLU A 127 12.00 0.76 -18.52
C GLU A 127 11.24 1.38 -17.35
N LEU A 128 10.14 0.72 -16.92
CA LEU A 128 9.36 1.15 -15.77
C LEU A 128 10.20 1.13 -14.49
N ILE A 129 10.96 0.05 -14.24
CA ILE A 129 11.89 -0.04 -13.10
C ILE A 129 12.94 1.08 -13.16
N VAL A 130 13.53 1.35 -14.34
CA VAL A 130 14.54 2.41 -14.48
C VAL A 130 13.94 3.79 -14.21
N CYS A 131 12.73 4.06 -14.71
CA CYS A 131 12.03 5.31 -14.48
C CYS A 131 11.73 5.54 -13.00
N ASN A 132 11.18 4.55 -12.33
CA ASN A 132 10.82 4.62 -10.90
C ASN A 132 12.05 4.72 -9.99
N LYS A 133 13.15 4.02 -10.31
CA LYS A 133 14.43 4.23 -9.60
C LYS A 133 14.96 5.66 -9.73
N LYS A 134 14.83 6.29 -10.91
CA LYS A 134 15.22 7.70 -11.09
C LYS A 134 14.34 8.65 -10.29
N LEU A 135 13.02 8.39 -10.25
CA LEU A 135 12.08 9.14 -9.43
C LEU A 135 12.48 9.05 -7.95
N LEU A 136 12.70 7.83 -7.45
CA LEU A 136 13.11 7.60 -6.06
C LEU A 136 14.44 8.28 -5.72
N GLN A 137 15.44 8.22 -6.60
CA GLN A 137 16.70 8.93 -6.42
C GLN A 137 16.49 10.45 -6.35
N ALA A 138 15.64 11.01 -7.21
CA ALA A 138 15.32 12.43 -7.18
C ALA A 138 14.59 12.85 -5.89
N LEU A 139 13.76 11.97 -5.33
CA LEU A 139 13.05 12.21 -4.07
C LEU A 139 13.98 12.14 -2.85
N ARG A 140 15.00 11.28 -2.85
CA ARG A 140 15.96 11.11 -1.73
C ARG A 140 17.01 12.23 -1.61
N VAL A 141 17.22 13.03 -2.67
CA VAL A 141 18.26 14.08 -2.71
C VAL A 141 17.78 15.43 -2.15
N ARG A 142 16.54 15.50 -1.62
CA ARG A 142 15.97 16.72 -1.01
C ARG A 142 15.73 16.56 0.48
#